data_AF-A0A7K4GJ17-F1
#
_entry.id   AF-A0A7K4GJ17-F1
#
_cell.length_a   1.000
_cell.length_b   1.000
_cell.length_c   1.000
_cell.angle_alpha   90.00
_cell.angle_beta   90.00
_cell.angle_gamma   90.00
#
_symmetry.space_group_name_H-M   'P 1'
#
loop_
_entity.id
_entity.type
_entity.pdbx_description
1 polymer ?
#
loop_
_entity_poly.entity_id
_entity_poly.type
_entity_poly.pdbx_seq_one_letter_code
_entity_poly.pdbx_strand_id
1 'polypeptide(L)'
;MSYIEKKYNNKISEVFDELAKIEQDILKLFAFKSIKYSDKIAKLCALSNRSINIILKKYYPEIKQISDKLRIKSRLKFYYDLIDKLTHYIRCVEKFQKLDDQYYEAIIEFIEEKEQLISGKYREICTHELTVFYDKNTREDLERVLAEKIDMGSKQFFTFGSLEAEIKKIARAAGADEVAILNNEEMLKRAEFIINPRAIIHYSVYSTDEELLKEIGREIKKYLISKGYEAVILLLEITDLTLEREFLNGSIITDANLNPDY
;
A
#
# COMPACT_ATOMS: atom_id res chain seq x y z
N MET A 1 16.05 -11.52 33.19
CA MET A 1 16.57 -10.91 31.95
C MET A 1 18.07 -11.11 31.84
N SER A 2 18.55 -11.41 30.63
CA SER A 2 19.99 -11.41 30.30
C SER A 2 20.59 -9.99 30.37
N TYR A 3 21.91 -9.85 30.52
CA TYR A 3 22.62 -8.57 30.43
C TYR A 3 22.34 -7.85 29.10
N ILE A 4 22.32 -8.61 28.00
CA ILE A 4 22.02 -8.11 26.65
C ILE A 4 20.57 -7.62 26.57
N GLU A 5 19.63 -8.43 27.08
CA GLU A 5 18.20 -8.09 27.12
C GLU A 5 17.94 -6.84 27.98
N LYS A 6 18.63 -6.68 29.11
CA LYS A 6 18.56 -5.49 29.97
C LYS A 6 19.08 -4.25 29.27
N LYS A 7 20.21 -4.36 28.57
CA LYS A 7 20.76 -3.27 27.75
C LYS A 7 19.79 -2.83 26.67
N TYR A 8 19.15 -3.76 25.95
CA TYR A 8 18.20 -3.42 24.90
C TYR A 8 16.87 -2.90 25.45
N ASN A 9 16.35 -3.44 26.55
CA ASN A 9 15.14 -2.91 27.21
C ASN A 9 15.36 -1.44 27.64
N ASN A 10 16.55 -1.11 28.17
CA ASN A 10 16.89 0.27 28.52
C ASN A 10 16.92 1.18 27.28
N LYS A 11 17.53 0.74 26.17
CA LYS A 11 17.51 1.50 24.92
C LYS A 11 16.11 1.71 24.36
N ILE A 12 15.23 0.74 24.51
CA ILE A 12 13.82 0.87 24.12
C ILE A 12 13.14 1.93 24.98
N SER A 13 13.39 1.93 26.30
CA SER A 13 12.89 2.98 27.19
C SER A 13 13.39 4.37 26.80
N GLU A 14 14.69 4.52 26.51
CA GLU A 14 15.28 5.78 26.03
C GLU A 14 14.58 6.29 24.76
N VAL A 15 14.34 5.42 23.78
CA VAL A 15 13.64 5.78 22.55
C VAL A 15 12.18 6.18 22.84
N PHE A 16 11.52 5.52 23.79
CA PHE A 16 10.17 5.93 24.20
C PHE A 16 10.15 7.27 24.95
N ASP A 17 11.19 7.60 25.71
CA ASP A 17 11.31 8.90 26.38
C ASP A 17 11.52 10.02 25.35
N GLU A 18 12.26 9.76 24.26
CA GLU A 18 12.36 10.67 23.12
C GLU A 18 11.02 10.84 22.41
N LEU A 19 10.29 9.75 22.18
CA LEU A 19 8.95 9.79 21.59
C LEU A 19 7.97 10.60 22.46
N ALA A 20 8.05 10.48 23.79
CA ALA A 20 7.24 11.29 24.70
C ALA A 20 7.54 12.81 24.59
N LYS A 21 8.78 13.20 24.30
CA LYS A 21 9.11 14.61 24.00
C LYS A 21 8.49 15.06 22.68
N ILE A 22 8.52 14.20 21.66
CA ILE A 22 7.89 14.47 20.37
C ILE A 22 6.37 14.64 20.54
N GLU A 23 5.71 13.83 21.38
CA GLU A 23 4.28 14.00 21.71
C GLU A 23 3.99 15.40 22.26
N GLN A 24 4.82 15.90 23.18
CA GLN A 24 4.65 17.24 23.76
C GLN A 24 4.81 18.34 22.72
N ASP A 25 5.73 18.17 21.78
CA ASP A 25 5.89 19.12 20.67
C ASP A 25 4.70 19.06 19.70
N ILE A 26 4.15 17.87 19.42
CA ILE A 26 2.93 17.70 18.63
C ILE A 26 1.76 18.41 19.31
N LEU A 27 1.52 18.16 20.60
CA LEU A 27 0.44 18.80 21.37
C LEU A 27 0.51 20.32 21.28
N LYS A 28 1.71 20.91 21.48
CA LYS A 28 1.91 22.36 21.35
C LYS A 28 1.55 22.86 19.96
N LEU A 29 1.92 22.13 18.90
CA LEU A 29 1.64 22.53 17.52
C LEU A 29 0.14 22.42 17.18
N PHE A 30 -0.52 21.36 17.65
CA PHE A 30 -1.96 21.15 17.45
C PHE A 30 -2.83 22.13 18.23
N ALA A 31 -2.37 22.60 19.40
CA ALA A 31 -3.06 23.62 20.19
C ALA A 31 -3.23 24.96 19.45
N PHE A 32 -2.38 25.26 18.47
CA PHE A 32 -2.55 26.45 17.62
C PHE A 32 -3.66 26.31 16.56
N LYS A 33 -4.23 25.11 16.39
CA LYS A 33 -5.32 24.80 15.43
C LYS A 33 -5.06 25.36 14.03
N SER A 34 -3.82 25.23 13.56
CA SER A 34 -3.36 25.89 12.33
C SER A 34 -2.57 24.97 11.42
N ILE A 35 -2.93 24.97 10.14
CA ILE A 35 -2.20 24.26 9.08
C ILE A 35 -0.80 24.82 8.82
N LYS A 36 -0.48 26.02 9.32
CA LYS A 36 0.85 26.63 9.15
C LYS A 36 1.99 25.80 9.75
N TYR A 37 1.67 24.91 10.69
CA TYR A 37 2.65 24.06 11.35
C TYR A 37 2.74 22.65 10.76
N SER A 38 2.02 22.40 9.65
CA SER A 38 1.99 21.09 8.98
C SER A 38 3.37 20.54 8.63
N ASP A 39 4.27 21.35 8.10
CA ASP A 39 5.66 20.94 7.80
C ASP A 39 6.43 20.49 9.05
N LYS A 40 6.21 21.16 10.19
CA LYS A 40 6.84 20.77 11.46
C LYS A 40 6.24 19.46 11.96
N ILE A 41 4.93 19.31 11.86
CA ILE A 41 4.21 18.07 12.22
C ILE A 41 4.69 16.90 11.33
N ALA A 42 4.89 17.11 10.03
CA ALA A 42 5.43 16.10 9.11
C ALA A 42 6.83 15.65 9.51
N LYS A 43 7.71 16.59 9.89
CA LYS A 43 9.04 16.26 10.42
C LYS A 43 8.97 15.44 11.71
N LEU A 44 8.11 15.82 12.65
CA LEU A 44 7.91 15.07 13.89
C LEU A 44 7.34 13.67 13.63
N CYS A 45 6.40 13.53 12.70
CA CYS A 45 5.85 12.25 12.27
C CYS A 45 6.94 11.33 11.68
N ALA A 46 7.80 11.88 10.82
CA ALA A 46 8.93 11.13 10.25
C ALA A 46 9.95 10.69 11.31
N LEU A 47 10.24 11.56 12.30
CA LEU A 47 11.10 11.22 13.43
C LEU A 47 10.50 10.10 14.28
N SER A 48 9.21 10.18 14.62
CA SER A 48 8.51 9.12 15.36
C SER A 48 8.58 7.78 14.63
N ASN A 49 8.33 7.78 13.33
CA ASN A 49 8.42 6.57 12.51
C ASN A 49 9.84 5.98 12.51
N ARG A 50 10.88 6.82 12.44
CA ARG A 50 12.28 6.37 12.51
C ARG A 50 12.59 5.72 13.85
N SER A 51 12.18 6.34 14.95
CA SER A 51 12.37 5.83 16.31
C SER A 51 11.69 4.48 16.54
N ILE A 52 10.44 4.33 16.08
CA ILE A 52 9.72 3.06 16.14
C ILE A 52 10.42 1.96 15.34
N ASN A 53 10.87 2.27 14.12
CA ASN A 53 11.58 1.31 13.27
C ASN A 53 12.88 0.82 13.91
N ILE A 54 13.58 1.68 14.65
CA ILE A 54 14.79 1.28 15.40
C ILE A 54 14.42 0.27 16.50
N ILE A 55 13.35 0.52 17.26
CA ILE A 55 12.86 -0.44 18.27
C ILE A 55 12.60 -1.79 17.61
N LEU A 56 11.80 -1.83 16.54
CA LEU A 56 11.35 -3.08 15.92
C LEU A 56 12.46 -3.88 15.27
N LYS A 57 13.34 -3.22 14.52
CA LYS A 57 14.39 -3.92 13.75
C LYS A 57 15.57 -4.33 14.61
N LYS A 58 15.91 -3.53 15.63
CA LYS A 58 17.18 -3.66 16.34
C LYS A 58 17.04 -4.14 17.78
N TYR A 59 16.02 -3.67 18.51
CA TYR A 59 15.97 -3.86 19.96
C TYR A 59 14.92 -4.87 20.41
N TYR A 60 13.73 -4.84 19.80
CA TYR A 60 12.61 -5.73 20.12
C TYR A 60 12.93 -7.23 19.94
N PRO A 61 13.67 -7.67 18.90
CA PRO A 61 14.00 -9.09 18.72
C PRO A 61 14.80 -9.69 19.88
N GLU A 62 15.53 -8.86 20.61
CA GLU A 62 16.40 -9.25 21.73
C GLU A 62 15.64 -9.39 23.06
N ILE A 63 14.39 -8.91 23.11
CA ILE A 63 13.52 -9.05 24.27
C ILE A 63 12.87 -10.44 24.23
N LYS A 64 13.08 -11.25 25.26
CA LYS A 64 12.55 -12.61 25.34
C LYS A 64 11.39 -12.69 26.33
N GLN A 65 11.45 -11.93 27.41
CA GLN A 65 10.44 -11.92 28.46
C GLN A 65 9.08 -11.44 27.92
N ILE A 66 8.04 -12.27 28.08
CA ILE A 66 6.69 -12.02 27.54
C ILE A 66 6.07 -10.75 28.13
N SER A 67 6.26 -10.50 29.43
CA SER A 67 5.72 -9.30 30.08
C SER A 67 6.34 -8.01 29.52
N ASP A 68 7.64 -8.01 29.22
CA ASP A 68 8.31 -6.88 28.59
C ASP A 68 7.88 -6.72 27.13
N LYS A 69 7.75 -7.82 26.39
CA LYS A 69 7.20 -7.81 25.02
C LYS A 69 5.81 -7.20 24.97
N LEU A 70 4.93 -7.60 25.90
CA LEU A 70 3.58 -7.06 26.00
C LEU A 70 3.62 -5.54 26.25
N ARG A 71 4.38 -5.11 27.27
CA ARG A 71 4.55 -3.68 27.59
C ARG A 71 5.03 -2.87 26.40
N ILE A 72 6.06 -3.36 25.70
CA ILE A 72 6.64 -2.66 24.55
C ILE A 72 5.64 -2.63 23.39
N LYS A 73 4.97 -3.75 23.10
CA LYS A 73 4.03 -3.88 21.99
C LYS A 73 2.80 -2.97 22.17
N SER A 74 2.25 -2.87 23.38
CA SER A 74 1.16 -1.94 23.70
C SER A 74 1.53 -0.48 23.45
N ARG A 75 2.75 -0.07 23.85
CA ARG A 75 3.26 1.28 23.56
C ARG A 75 3.47 1.49 22.05
N LEU A 76 4.07 0.53 21.36
CA LEU A 76 4.27 0.59 19.90
C LEU A 76 2.93 0.75 19.17
N LYS A 77 1.88 0.03 19.59
CA LYS A 77 0.55 0.14 18.99
C LYS A 77 -0.02 1.56 19.08
N PHE A 78 0.10 2.20 20.24
CA PHE A 78 -0.28 3.61 20.39
C PHE A 78 0.45 4.51 19.38
N TYR A 79 1.78 4.38 19.26
CA TYR A 79 2.54 5.23 18.35
C TYR A 79 2.26 4.97 16.87
N TYR A 80 1.91 3.74 16.50
CA TYR A 80 1.45 3.44 15.15
C TYR A 80 0.15 4.16 14.82
N ASP A 81 -0.82 4.10 15.73
CA ASP A 81 -2.10 4.79 15.56
C ASP A 81 -1.91 6.32 15.57
N LEU A 82 -0.96 6.84 16.36
CA LEU A 82 -0.56 8.26 16.31
C LEU A 82 0.01 8.64 14.95
N ILE A 83 0.97 7.87 14.42
CA ILE A 83 1.56 8.13 13.09
C ILE A 83 0.50 8.10 12.00
N ASP A 84 -0.45 7.18 12.06
CA ASP A 84 -1.54 7.10 11.09
C ASP A 84 -2.40 8.38 11.12
N LYS A 85 -2.79 8.85 12.31
CA LYS A 85 -3.51 10.12 12.50
C LYS A 85 -2.73 11.33 11.99
N LEU A 86 -1.43 11.40 12.26
CA LEU A 86 -0.57 12.49 11.78
C LEU A 86 -0.40 12.45 10.26
N THR A 87 -0.27 11.25 9.69
CA THR A 87 -0.19 11.06 8.24
C THR A 87 -1.49 11.48 7.57
N HIS A 88 -2.63 11.14 8.16
CA HIS A 88 -3.93 11.60 7.71
C HIS A 88 -4.04 13.12 7.74
N TYR A 89 -3.63 13.76 8.84
CA TYR A 89 -3.59 15.22 8.95
C TYR A 89 -2.77 15.87 7.83
N ILE A 90 -1.55 15.36 7.56
CA ILE A 90 -0.68 15.89 6.50
C ILE A 90 -1.37 15.77 5.14
N ARG A 91 -1.98 14.61 4.84
CA ARG A 91 -2.75 14.40 3.59
C ARG A 91 -3.93 15.34 3.45
N CYS A 92 -4.64 15.64 4.53
CA CYS A 92 -5.74 16.61 4.51
C CYS A 92 -5.23 18.02 4.19
N VAL A 93 -4.09 18.41 4.78
CA VAL A 93 -3.45 19.71 4.50
C VAL A 93 -2.99 19.79 3.04
N GLU A 94 -2.32 18.76 2.52
CA GLU A 94 -1.88 18.69 1.11
C GLU A 94 -3.04 18.79 0.12
N LYS A 95 -4.21 18.23 0.47
CA LYS A 95 -5.43 18.27 -0.34
C LYS A 95 -6.29 19.52 -0.10
N PHE A 96 -5.78 20.50 0.66
CA PHE A 96 -6.51 21.73 1.03
C PHE A 96 -7.91 21.45 1.62
N GLN A 97 -8.06 20.34 2.33
CA GLN A 97 -9.32 20.01 3.00
C GLN A 97 -9.54 20.96 4.18
N LYS A 98 -10.79 21.37 4.39
CA LYS A 98 -11.16 22.14 5.58
C LYS A 98 -11.09 21.22 6.80
N LEU A 99 -10.12 21.48 7.67
CA LEU A 99 -10.02 20.88 8.99
C LEU A 99 -10.74 21.80 9.97
N ASP A 100 -11.73 21.26 10.67
CA ASP A 100 -12.42 21.98 11.73
C ASP A 100 -11.69 21.85 13.07
N ASP A 101 -12.12 22.62 14.06
CA ASP A 101 -11.54 22.57 15.40
C ASP A 101 -11.70 21.20 16.05
N GLN A 102 -12.79 20.48 15.75
CA GLN A 102 -13.05 19.13 16.28
C GLN A 102 -11.96 18.14 15.85
N TYR A 103 -11.45 18.27 14.62
CA TYR A 103 -10.35 17.44 14.15
C TYR A 103 -9.08 17.62 14.99
N TYR A 104 -8.73 18.87 15.33
CA TYR A 104 -7.55 19.15 16.16
C TYR A 104 -7.73 18.63 17.58
N GLU A 105 -8.91 18.85 18.18
CA GLU A 105 -9.23 18.34 19.51
C GLU A 105 -9.17 16.81 19.56
N ALA A 106 -9.70 16.11 18.55
CA ALA A 106 -9.66 14.64 18.50
C ALA A 106 -8.24 14.07 18.47
N ILE A 107 -7.25 14.80 17.94
CA ILE A 107 -5.84 14.38 17.98
C ILE A 107 -5.22 14.71 19.33
N ILE A 108 -5.56 15.85 19.92
CA ILE A 108 -5.11 16.24 21.26
C ILE A 108 -5.61 15.23 22.30
N GLU A 109 -6.93 14.98 22.34
CA GLU A 109 -7.57 14.01 23.22
C GLU A 109 -6.93 12.62 23.08
N PHE A 110 -6.69 12.17 21.85
CA PHE A 110 -6.03 10.89 21.60
C PHE A 110 -4.64 10.79 22.23
N ILE A 111 -3.84 11.87 22.20
CA ILE A 111 -2.50 11.90 22.81
C ILE A 111 -2.61 11.98 24.34
N GLU A 112 -3.58 12.73 24.87
CA GLU A 112 -3.79 12.86 26.31
C GLU A 112 -4.30 11.55 26.95
N GLU A 113 -5.13 10.80 26.23
CA GLU A 113 -5.63 9.47 26.64
C GLU A 113 -4.59 8.35 26.53
N LYS A 114 -3.34 8.65 26.15
CA LYS A 114 -2.27 7.67 25.91
C LYS A 114 -2.18 6.57 26.96
N GLU A 115 -2.10 6.93 28.25
CA GLU A 115 -1.91 5.95 29.33
C GLU A 115 -3.14 5.03 29.50
N GLN A 116 -4.35 5.56 29.29
CA GLN A 116 -5.59 4.77 29.32
C GLN A 116 -5.66 3.81 28.12
N LEU A 117 -5.33 4.29 26.92
CA LEU A 117 -5.31 3.48 25.71
C LEU A 117 -4.26 2.36 25.79
N ILE A 118 -3.07 2.67 26.31
CA ILE A 118 -1.98 1.70 26.47
C ILE A 118 -2.32 0.65 27.53
N SER A 119 -2.86 1.06 28.67
CA SER A 119 -3.15 0.13 29.79
C SER A 119 -4.42 -0.69 29.60
N GLY A 120 -5.41 -0.17 28.87
CA GLY A 120 -6.64 -0.86 28.51
C GLY A 120 -6.59 -1.46 27.11
N LYS A 121 -7.22 -0.80 26.15
CA LYS A 121 -7.45 -1.28 24.77
C LYS A 121 -6.23 -1.95 24.13
N TYR A 122 -5.07 -1.29 24.11
CA TYR A 122 -3.90 -1.84 23.43
C TYR A 122 -3.24 -2.97 24.22
N ARG A 123 -3.31 -2.96 25.55
CA ARG A 123 -2.87 -4.09 26.36
C ARG A 123 -3.71 -5.32 26.11
N GLU A 124 -5.04 -5.18 26.05
CA GLU A 124 -5.96 -6.27 25.75
C GLU A 124 -5.69 -6.87 24.36
N ILE A 125 -5.63 -6.02 23.33
CA ILE A 125 -5.31 -6.44 21.96
C ILE A 125 -3.97 -7.18 21.91
N CYS A 126 -2.92 -6.60 22.49
CA CYS A 126 -1.59 -7.21 22.46
C CYS A 126 -1.52 -8.50 23.29
N THR A 127 -2.28 -8.59 24.39
CA THR A 127 -2.37 -9.81 25.20
C THR A 127 -3.04 -10.91 24.40
N HIS A 128 -4.17 -10.60 23.75
CA HIS A 128 -4.86 -11.55 22.89
C HIS A 128 -3.96 -12.01 21.75
N GLU A 129 -3.33 -11.09 21.01
CA GLU A 129 -2.40 -11.42 19.93
C GLU A 129 -1.26 -12.32 20.40
N LEU A 130 -0.60 -11.99 21.52
CA LEU A 130 0.49 -12.82 22.05
C LEU A 130 -0.01 -14.19 22.50
N THR A 131 -1.18 -14.27 23.13
CA THR A 131 -1.77 -15.54 23.59
C THR A 131 -2.16 -16.42 22.41
N VAL A 132 -2.73 -15.84 21.37
CA VAL A 132 -3.09 -16.50 20.10
C VAL A 132 -1.86 -17.12 19.43
N PHE A 133 -0.68 -16.49 19.49
CA PHE A 133 0.55 -17.10 18.97
C PHE A 133 1.05 -18.30 19.79
N TYR A 134 0.67 -18.42 21.06
CA TYR A 134 1.08 -19.52 21.94
C TYR A 134 0.05 -20.65 22.07
N ASP A 135 -1.21 -20.41 21.68
CA ASP A 135 -2.22 -21.46 21.61
C ASP A 135 -1.98 -22.35 20.38
N LYS A 136 -1.88 -23.66 20.61
CA LYS A 136 -1.54 -24.65 19.57
C LYS A 136 -2.58 -24.64 18.45
N ASN A 137 -3.86 -24.58 18.79
CA ASN A 137 -4.95 -24.59 17.82
C ASN A 137 -4.94 -23.31 16.98
N THR A 138 -4.78 -22.16 17.63
CA THR A 138 -4.73 -20.89 16.89
C THR A 138 -3.44 -20.74 16.07
N ARG A 139 -2.31 -21.34 16.50
CA ARG A 139 -1.08 -21.42 15.71
C ARG A 139 -1.27 -22.30 14.48
N GLU A 140 -1.88 -23.48 14.63
CA GLU A 140 -2.18 -24.38 13.51
C GLU A 140 -3.17 -23.72 12.53
N ASP A 141 -4.15 -22.97 13.03
CA ASP A 141 -5.06 -22.18 12.20
C ASP A 141 -4.35 -21.01 11.50
N LEU A 142 -3.43 -20.31 12.18
CA LEU A 142 -2.62 -19.25 11.58
C LEU A 142 -1.63 -19.80 10.56
N GLU A 143 -1.00 -20.94 10.82
CA GLU A 143 -0.12 -21.65 9.89
C GLU A 143 -0.91 -22.15 8.68
N ARG A 144 -2.13 -22.66 8.89
CA ARG A 144 -3.06 -23.00 7.80
C ARG A 144 -3.43 -21.76 6.99
N VAL A 145 -3.85 -20.66 7.63
CA VAL A 145 -4.20 -19.41 6.94
C VAL A 145 -2.99 -18.78 6.26
N LEU A 146 -1.78 -18.89 6.83
CA LEU A 146 -0.53 -18.43 6.21
C LEU A 146 -0.14 -19.33 5.04
N ALA A 147 -0.27 -20.64 5.17
CA ALA A 147 -0.06 -21.58 4.08
C ALA A 147 -1.06 -21.34 2.96
N GLU A 148 -2.34 -21.17 3.29
CA GLU A 148 -3.39 -20.76 2.35
C GLU A 148 -3.08 -19.40 1.73
N LYS A 149 -2.61 -18.41 2.52
CA LYS A 149 -2.22 -17.09 2.01
C LYS A 149 -0.91 -17.08 1.23
N ILE A 150 -0.02 -18.05 1.41
CA ILE A 150 1.22 -18.22 0.66
C ILE A 150 0.93 -19.01 -0.63
N ASP A 151 0.05 -20.00 -0.57
CA ASP A 151 -0.50 -20.70 -1.74
C ASP A 151 -1.34 -19.74 -2.59
N MET A 152 -2.14 -18.88 -1.96
CA MET A 152 -2.83 -17.76 -2.62
C MET A 152 -1.86 -16.62 -2.96
N GLY A 153 -0.78 -16.46 -2.21
CA GLY A 153 0.28 -15.44 -2.41
C GLY A 153 1.22 -15.79 -3.56
N SER A 154 1.32 -17.06 -3.93
CA SER A 154 1.86 -17.51 -5.22
C SER A 154 0.96 -17.08 -6.40
N LYS A 155 -0.25 -16.59 -6.11
CA LYS A 155 -1.23 -16.11 -7.09
C LYS A 155 -1.60 -14.63 -6.95
N GLN A 156 -1.16 -13.87 -5.93
CA GLN A 156 -1.62 -12.48 -5.75
C GLN A 156 -0.57 -11.56 -5.08
N PHE A 157 0.24 -10.88 -5.91
CA PHE A 157 0.83 -9.58 -5.52
C PHE A 157 -0.22 -8.49 -5.73
N PHE A 158 -0.34 -7.59 -4.73
CA PHE A 158 -1.08 -6.33 -4.75
C PHE A 158 -1.82 -5.99 -6.04
N THR A 159 -3.16 -5.96 -5.98
CA THR A 159 -3.93 -4.74 -6.31
C THR A 159 -5.42 -4.87 -5.99
N PHE A 160 -6.02 -3.68 -5.80
CA PHE A 160 -7.44 -3.47 -5.92
C PHE A 160 -7.88 -3.93 -7.34
N GLY A 161 -8.57 -5.06 -7.44
CA GLY A 161 -8.95 -5.67 -8.72
C GLY A 161 -7.84 -6.52 -9.32
N SER A 162 -8.20 -7.47 -10.19
CA SER A 162 -7.22 -8.28 -10.91
C SER A 162 -6.40 -7.41 -11.89
N LEU A 163 -5.21 -7.88 -12.31
CA LEU A 163 -4.32 -7.16 -13.23
C LEU A 163 -5.06 -6.74 -14.52
N GLU A 164 -5.97 -7.59 -14.99
CA GLU A 164 -6.87 -7.35 -16.11
C GLU A 164 -7.83 -6.17 -15.86
N ALA A 165 -8.41 -6.10 -14.66
CA ALA A 165 -9.30 -5.01 -14.28
C ALA A 165 -8.57 -3.67 -14.20
N GLU A 166 -7.32 -3.66 -13.71
CA GLU A 166 -6.50 -2.45 -13.70
C GLU A 166 -6.09 -2.00 -15.11
N ILE A 167 -5.67 -2.94 -15.98
CA ILE A 167 -5.34 -2.65 -17.39
C ILE A 167 -6.55 -2.01 -18.09
N LYS A 168 -7.73 -2.61 -17.94
CA LYS A 168 -8.98 -2.08 -18.52
C LYS A 168 -9.34 -0.71 -17.98
N LYS A 169 -9.13 -0.48 -16.67
CA LYS A 169 -9.40 0.82 -16.04
C LYS A 169 -8.45 1.91 -16.55
N ILE A 170 -7.17 1.60 -16.69
CA ILE A 170 -6.16 2.55 -17.22
C ILE A 170 -6.46 2.88 -18.67
N ALA A 171 -6.74 1.87 -19.49
CA ALA A 171 -7.09 2.05 -20.89
C ALA A 171 -8.35 2.92 -21.06
N ARG A 172 -9.43 2.65 -20.30
CA ARG A 172 -10.65 3.48 -20.32
C ARG A 172 -10.42 4.90 -19.79
N ALA A 173 -9.60 5.07 -18.76
CA ALA A 173 -9.26 6.40 -18.24
C ALA A 173 -8.43 7.22 -19.25
N ALA A 174 -7.64 6.55 -20.08
CA ALA A 174 -6.89 7.14 -21.18
C ALA A 174 -7.74 7.38 -22.45
N GLY A 175 -9.01 6.98 -22.46
CA GLY A 175 -9.95 7.25 -23.56
C GLY A 175 -10.23 6.07 -24.49
N ALA A 176 -9.88 4.83 -24.12
CA ALA A 176 -10.28 3.65 -24.89
C ALA A 176 -11.78 3.37 -24.76
N ASP A 177 -12.44 3.13 -25.89
CA ASP A 177 -13.86 2.77 -25.94
C ASP A 177 -14.05 1.29 -25.60
N GLU A 178 -13.24 0.42 -26.20
CA GLU A 178 -13.25 -1.02 -25.91
C GLU A 178 -11.85 -1.53 -25.58
N VAL A 179 -11.80 -2.52 -24.69
CA VAL A 179 -10.57 -3.17 -24.23
C VAL A 179 -10.86 -4.64 -24.01
N ALA A 180 -10.14 -5.49 -24.71
CA ALA A 180 -10.27 -6.94 -24.62
C ALA A 180 -8.90 -7.60 -24.44
N ILE A 181 -8.83 -8.64 -23.61
CA ILE A 181 -7.62 -9.43 -23.44
C ILE A 181 -7.82 -10.75 -24.18
N LEU A 182 -6.89 -11.06 -25.07
CA LEU A 182 -6.91 -12.26 -25.90
C LEU A 182 -5.68 -13.12 -25.64
N ASN A 183 -5.86 -14.42 -25.79
CA ASN A 183 -4.77 -15.40 -25.84
C ASN A 183 -4.79 -16.09 -27.21
N ASN A 184 -4.28 -15.41 -28.23
CA ASN A 184 -4.16 -15.99 -29.57
C ASN A 184 -2.78 -16.65 -29.72
N GLU A 185 -2.72 -17.97 -29.52
CA GLU A 185 -1.46 -18.73 -29.57
C GLU A 185 -0.69 -18.55 -30.89
N GLU A 186 -1.37 -18.41 -32.03
CA GLU A 186 -0.69 -18.25 -33.32
C GLU A 186 -0.01 -16.89 -33.46
N MET A 187 -0.65 -15.82 -32.98
CA MET A 187 -0.06 -14.47 -33.00
C MET A 187 1.05 -14.33 -31.96
N LEU A 188 0.90 -14.96 -30.79
CA LEU A 188 1.94 -14.99 -29.75
C LEU A 188 3.19 -15.76 -30.23
N LYS A 189 3.02 -16.90 -30.92
CA LYS A 189 4.14 -17.68 -31.49
C LYS A 189 4.94 -16.90 -32.55
N ARG A 190 4.34 -15.89 -33.20
CA ARG A 190 4.99 -15.05 -34.22
C ARG A 190 5.66 -13.80 -33.63
N ALA A 191 5.46 -13.50 -32.35
CA ALA A 191 6.02 -12.33 -31.69
C ALA A 191 7.46 -12.61 -31.20
N GLU A 192 8.41 -12.65 -32.14
CA GLU A 192 9.84 -12.90 -31.87
C GLU A 192 10.53 -11.79 -31.05
N PHE A 193 9.84 -10.67 -30.82
CA PHE A 193 10.37 -9.46 -30.18
C PHE A 193 10.18 -9.41 -28.65
N ILE A 194 9.53 -10.41 -28.04
CA ILE A 194 9.32 -10.53 -26.59
C ILE A 194 9.75 -11.92 -26.13
N ILE A 195 10.39 -12.01 -24.97
CA ILE A 195 10.74 -13.30 -24.38
C ILE A 195 9.48 -13.91 -23.74
N ASN A 196 8.97 -15.01 -24.30
CA ASN A 196 7.77 -15.73 -23.84
C ASN A 196 6.48 -14.86 -23.81
N PRO A 197 5.99 -14.40 -24.98
CA PRO A 197 4.73 -13.64 -25.05
C PRO A 197 3.55 -14.53 -24.59
N ARG A 198 2.69 -14.00 -23.71
CA ARG A 198 1.59 -14.75 -23.06
C ARG A 198 0.21 -14.14 -23.25
N ALA A 199 0.10 -12.85 -23.54
CA ALA A 199 -1.19 -12.19 -23.70
C ALA A 199 -1.14 -11.05 -24.72
N ILE A 200 -2.29 -10.79 -25.33
CA ILE A 200 -2.52 -9.66 -26.24
C ILE A 200 -3.64 -8.81 -25.67
N ILE A 201 -3.38 -7.53 -25.42
CA ILE A 201 -4.36 -6.55 -24.98
C ILE A 201 -4.79 -5.75 -26.21
N HIS A 202 -6.01 -5.97 -26.67
CA HIS A 202 -6.65 -5.16 -27.71
C HIS A 202 -7.34 -3.96 -27.08
N TYR A 203 -7.20 -2.81 -27.72
CA TYR A 203 -7.94 -1.60 -27.37
C TYR A 203 -8.36 -0.86 -28.63
N SER A 204 -9.54 -0.26 -28.60
CA SER A 204 -10.10 0.49 -29.72
C SER A 204 -10.60 1.87 -29.31
N VAL A 205 -10.64 2.77 -30.28
CA VAL A 205 -11.22 4.11 -30.16
C VAL A 205 -12.09 4.40 -31.38
N TYR A 206 -13.33 4.83 -31.18
CA TYR A 206 -14.26 5.31 -32.20
C TYR A 206 -13.93 6.76 -32.60
N SER A 207 -12.68 6.99 -32.99
CA SER A 207 -12.12 8.27 -33.40
C SER A 207 -11.05 8.05 -34.44
N THR A 208 -10.79 9.08 -35.26
CA THR A 208 -9.67 9.14 -36.21
C THR A 208 -8.39 9.69 -35.59
N ASP A 209 -8.39 9.94 -34.27
CA ASP A 209 -7.23 10.50 -33.56
C ASP A 209 -6.20 9.42 -33.24
N GLU A 210 -5.21 9.29 -34.13
CA GLU A 210 -4.08 8.39 -33.95
C GLU A 210 -3.20 8.72 -32.74
N GLU A 211 -3.10 10.00 -32.33
CA GLU A 211 -2.27 10.36 -31.19
C GLU A 211 -2.93 9.92 -29.89
N LEU A 212 -4.25 9.99 -29.79
CA LEU A 212 -5.01 9.40 -28.69
C LEU A 212 -4.78 7.88 -28.60
N LEU A 213 -4.83 7.17 -29.73
CA LEU A 213 -4.55 5.73 -29.78
C LEU A 213 -3.13 5.40 -29.29
N LYS A 214 -2.13 6.21 -29.69
CA LYS A 214 -0.74 6.07 -29.22
C LYS A 214 -0.61 6.36 -27.74
N GLU A 215 -1.32 7.36 -27.22
CA GLU A 215 -1.31 7.72 -25.80
C GLU A 215 -1.86 6.60 -24.93
N ILE A 216 -2.99 6.00 -25.30
CA ILE A 216 -3.57 4.83 -24.62
C ILE A 216 -2.55 3.69 -24.57
N GLY A 217 -1.92 3.38 -25.71
CA GLY A 217 -0.89 2.34 -25.78
C GLY A 217 0.31 2.63 -24.87
N ARG A 218 0.78 3.88 -24.81
CA ARG A 218 1.89 4.31 -23.95
C ARG A 218 1.55 4.17 -22.47
N GLU A 219 0.36 4.55 -22.04
CA GLU A 219 -0.05 4.46 -20.64
C GLU A 219 -0.20 3.00 -20.18
N ILE A 220 -0.80 2.12 -21.00
CA ILE A 220 -0.88 0.68 -20.68
C ILE A 220 0.52 0.07 -20.62
N LYS A 221 1.40 0.38 -21.60
CA LYS A 221 2.79 -0.10 -21.61
C LYS A 221 3.57 0.37 -20.39
N LYS A 222 3.46 1.65 -20.01
CA LYS A 222 4.12 2.22 -18.83
C LYS A 222 3.68 1.52 -17.55
N TYR A 223 2.40 1.21 -17.43
CA TYR A 223 1.87 0.43 -16.32
C TYR A 223 2.45 -0.99 -16.29
N LEU A 224 2.44 -1.72 -17.41
CA LEU A 224 3.00 -3.08 -17.50
C LEU A 224 4.50 -3.12 -17.15
N ILE A 225 5.28 -2.17 -17.67
CA ILE A 225 6.71 -2.04 -17.34
C ILE A 225 6.90 -1.73 -15.85
N SER A 226 6.07 -0.87 -15.25
CA SER A 226 6.14 -0.58 -13.80
C SER A 226 5.88 -1.82 -12.92
N LYS A 227 5.21 -2.84 -13.47
CA LYS A 227 4.95 -4.13 -12.82
C LYS A 227 5.99 -5.20 -13.14
N GLY A 228 6.98 -4.88 -13.98
CA GLY A 228 8.07 -5.79 -14.35
C GLY A 228 7.79 -6.67 -15.57
N TYR A 229 6.77 -6.35 -16.37
CA TYR A 229 6.45 -7.09 -17.60
C TYR A 229 7.06 -6.42 -18.82
N GLU A 230 7.41 -7.23 -19.82
CA GLU A 230 7.73 -6.77 -21.16
C GLU A 230 6.44 -6.44 -21.92
N ALA A 231 6.42 -5.32 -22.62
CA ALA A 231 5.26 -4.87 -23.37
C ALA A 231 5.66 -4.13 -24.67
N VAL A 232 5.12 -4.58 -25.79
CA VAL A 232 5.34 -4.00 -27.12
C VAL A 232 4.00 -3.56 -27.71
N ILE A 233 3.94 -2.32 -28.15
CA ILE A 233 2.76 -1.74 -28.81
C ILE A 233 2.83 -2.09 -30.30
N LEU A 234 1.75 -2.66 -30.82
CA LEU A 234 1.47 -2.88 -32.22
C LEU A 234 0.23 -2.04 -32.57
N LEU A 235 0.38 -1.12 -33.52
CA LEU A 235 -0.75 -0.29 -33.97
C LEU A 235 -1.26 -0.88 -35.29
N LEU A 236 -2.58 -1.05 -35.39
CA LEU A 236 -3.26 -1.57 -36.58
C LEU A 236 -4.43 -0.65 -36.92
N GLU A 237 -4.27 0.12 -37.99
CA GLU A 237 -5.37 0.87 -38.58
C GLU A 237 -6.32 -0.12 -39.28
N ILE A 238 -7.59 -0.18 -38.86
CA ILE A 238 -8.62 -0.96 -39.55
C ILE A 238 -9.81 -0.04 -39.80
N THR A 239 -10.00 0.35 -41.05
CA THR A 239 -11.25 0.95 -41.51
C THR A 239 -12.24 -0.17 -41.82
N ASP A 240 -13.24 -0.39 -40.96
CA ASP A 240 -14.33 -1.29 -41.29
C ASP A 240 -15.36 -0.56 -42.18
N LEU A 241 -15.52 -1.03 -43.41
CA LEU A 241 -16.47 -0.46 -44.39
C LEU A 241 -17.94 -0.81 -44.06
N THR A 242 -18.21 -1.59 -43.01
CA THR A 242 -19.56 -2.08 -42.68
C THR A 242 -20.22 -1.37 -41.48
N LEU A 243 -19.44 -0.73 -40.61
CA LEU A 243 -19.92 0.16 -39.56
C LEU A 243 -19.80 1.58 -40.08
N GLU A 244 -20.84 2.42 -39.98
CA GLU A 244 -20.82 3.84 -40.41
C GLU A 244 -19.85 4.73 -39.58
N ARG A 245 -18.81 4.16 -38.96
CA ARG A 245 -17.84 4.83 -38.10
C ARG A 245 -16.44 4.28 -38.32
N GLU A 246 -15.50 5.17 -38.58
CA GLU A 246 -14.07 4.87 -38.54
C GLU A 246 -13.66 4.60 -37.08
N PHE A 247 -12.91 3.52 -36.86
CA PHE A 247 -12.33 3.22 -35.56
C PHE A 247 -10.87 2.79 -35.71
N LEU A 248 -10.06 3.14 -34.71
CA LEU A 248 -8.66 2.80 -34.67
C LEU A 248 -8.42 1.69 -33.65
N ASN A 249 -7.60 0.71 -34.01
CA ASN A 249 -7.26 -0.40 -33.13
C ASN A 249 -5.77 -0.40 -32.77
N GLY A 250 -5.50 -0.64 -31.50
CA GLY A 250 -4.17 -0.90 -30.99
C GLY A 250 -4.13 -2.26 -30.31
N SER A 251 -2.93 -2.82 -30.24
CA SER A 251 -2.66 -4.07 -29.57
C SER A 251 -1.37 -3.95 -28.78
N ILE A 252 -1.35 -4.50 -27.56
CA ILE A 252 -0.12 -4.66 -26.80
C ILE A 252 0.12 -6.14 -26.59
N ILE A 253 1.28 -6.62 -27.02
CA ILE A 253 1.76 -7.95 -26.68
C ILE A 253 2.59 -7.84 -25.42
N THR A 254 2.36 -8.74 -24.47
CA THR A 254 3.07 -8.79 -23.18
C THR A 254 3.35 -10.23 -22.74
N ASP A 255 4.38 -10.40 -21.91
CA ASP A 255 4.71 -11.63 -21.19
C ASP A 255 3.87 -11.82 -19.91
N ALA A 256 3.01 -10.85 -19.57
CA ALA A 256 2.08 -10.96 -18.46
C ALA A 256 1.10 -12.13 -18.65
N ASN A 257 0.90 -12.91 -17.58
CA ASN A 257 -0.06 -14.01 -17.58
C ASN A 257 -1.46 -13.47 -17.26
N LEU A 258 -2.20 -13.05 -18.30
CA LEU A 258 -3.53 -12.45 -18.19
C LEU A 258 -4.61 -13.49 -18.54
N ASN A 259 -5.73 -13.47 -17.82
CA ASN A 259 -6.90 -14.25 -18.19
C ASN A 259 -7.58 -13.61 -19.42
N PRO A 260 -7.78 -14.36 -20.51
CA PRO A 260 -8.47 -13.84 -21.68
C PRO A 260 -9.96 -13.62 -21.36
N ASP A 261 -10.56 -12.65 -22.05
CA ASP A 261 -11.98 -12.36 -21.93
C ASP A 261 -12.87 -13.39 -22.64
N TYR A 262 -12.27 -14.18 -23.55
CA TYR A 262 -12.91 -15.23 -24.35
C TYR A 262 -12.01 -16.46 -24.48
#